data_AF-A0A2E2TXF7-F1
#
_entry.id   AF-A0A2E2TXF7-F1
#
_cell.length_a   1.000
_cell.length_b   1.000
_cell.length_c   1.000
_cell.angle_alpha   90.00
_cell.angle_beta   90.00
_cell.angle_gamma   90.00
#
_symmetry.space_group_name_H-M   'P 1'
#
loop_
_entity.id
_entity.type
_entity.pdbx_description
1 polymer ?
#
loop_
_entity_poly.entity_id
_entity_poly.type
_entity_poly.pdbx_seq_one_letter_code
_entity_poly.pdbx_strand_id
1 'polypeptide(L)'
;MARGAKKGENRFAGAQGELIQKRAKGIQDVLGLCAKTNIYFSSISKLANHIVVHINTAIEQSFYDGRYGGKRISKSTLLRNEAYRRLLNAYMMGKKEIEKNASKAQLFALKSENAELKDRLNRLEQHILTSENCAEVDTIGRDSLVEKEKLAYSHLIIRALIEASDELFKIVDDTIVDTSRASSRAMLVDEGVMKKAGFMTQDPCKELEA
;
A
#
# COMPACT_ATOMS: atom_id res chain seq x y z
N MET A 1 22.99 55.32 16.61
CA MET A 1 21.98 56.38 16.82
C MET A 1 20.60 55.74 16.81
N ALA A 2 19.87 55.76 17.93
CA ALA A 2 18.50 55.23 17.98
C ALA A 2 17.57 56.22 17.25
N ARG A 3 17.10 55.86 16.05
CA ARG A 3 16.07 56.62 15.34
C ARG A 3 14.79 56.56 16.17
N GLY A 4 14.39 57.69 16.76
CA GLY A 4 13.10 57.81 17.44
C GLY A 4 11.96 57.44 16.49
N ALA A 5 10.94 56.77 17.03
CA ALA A 5 9.75 56.37 16.27
C ALA A 5 9.08 57.55 15.54
N LYS A 6 8.54 57.30 14.35
CA LYS A 6 7.92 58.33 13.52
C LYS A 6 6.61 58.80 14.15
N LYS A 7 6.32 60.10 14.06
CA LYS A 7 5.08 60.71 14.56
C LYS A 7 3.87 60.01 13.92
N GLY A 8 2.99 59.41 14.74
CA GLY A 8 1.82 58.65 14.29
C GLY A 8 1.96 57.12 14.40
N GLU A 9 3.15 56.62 14.73
CA GLU A 9 3.39 55.18 14.95
C GLU A 9 2.91 54.78 16.36
N ASN A 10 1.77 54.10 16.45
CA ASN A 10 1.21 53.60 17.71
C ASN A 10 2.10 52.49 18.29
N ARG A 11 3.09 52.88 19.10
CA ARG A 11 4.05 51.97 19.76
C ARG A 11 3.36 50.83 20.53
N PHE A 12 2.19 51.09 21.09
CA PHE A 12 1.39 50.08 21.80
C PHE A 12 0.81 49.02 20.87
N ALA A 13 0.31 49.42 19.70
CA ALA A 13 -0.19 48.48 18.69
C ALA A 13 0.94 47.65 18.08
N GLY A 14 2.10 48.27 17.82
CA GLY A 14 3.30 47.57 17.33
C GLY A 14 3.83 46.52 18.32
N ALA A 15 3.97 46.89 19.60
CA ALA A 15 4.43 45.97 20.65
C ALA A 15 3.46 44.80 20.87
N GLN A 16 2.15 45.05 20.79
CA GLN A 16 1.14 44.01 20.90
C GLN A 16 1.15 43.06 19.68
N GLY A 17 1.33 43.60 18.47
CA GLY A 17 1.49 42.81 17.25
C GLY A 17 2.72 41.92 17.28
N GLU A 18 3.87 42.46 17.71
CA GLU A 18 5.12 41.69 17.84
C GLU A 18 4.99 40.55 18.86
N LEU A 19 4.32 40.81 19.99
CA LEU A 19 4.04 39.79 21.00
C LEU A 19 3.11 38.68 20.45
N ILE A 20 2.12 39.05 19.64
CA ILE A 20 1.24 38.08 18.99
C ILE A 20 2.01 37.21 17.99
N GLN A 21 2.90 37.80 17.20
CA GLN A 21 3.74 37.07 16.24
C GLN A 21 4.71 36.11 16.92
N LYS A 22 5.41 36.54 17.99
CA LYS A 22 6.31 35.67 18.76
C LYS A 22 5.56 34.47 19.35
N ARG A 23 4.35 34.69 19.88
CA ARG A 23 3.49 33.62 20.37
C ARG A 23 3.00 32.70 19.26
N ALA A 24 2.59 33.23 18.11
CA ALA A 24 2.19 32.44 16.95
C ALA A 24 3.32 31.50 16.49
N LYS A 25 4.56 32.02 16.47
CA LYS A 25 5.76 31.21 16.16
C LYS A 25 5.96 30.09 17.18
N GLY A 26 5.82 30.37 18.47
CA GLY A 26 5.89 29.33 19.51
C GLY A 26 4.82 28.26 19.39
N ILE A 27 3.59 28.64 19.06
CA ILE A 27 2.51 27.70 18.78
C ILE A 27 2.88 26.82 17.58
N GLN A 28 3.40 27.40 16.49
CA GLN A 28 3.84 26.63 15.32
C GLN A 28 5.00 25.68 15.64
N ASP A 29 5.99 26.11 16.43
CA ASP A 29 7.12 25.29 16.83
C ASP A 29 6.65 24.06 17.63
N VAL A 30 5.74 24.25 18.59
CA VAL A 30 5.16 23.13 19.37
C VAL A 30 4.28 22.23 18.49
N LEU A 31 3.47 22.80 17.59
CA LEU A 31 2.68 22.00 16.64
C LEU A 31 3.57 21.17 15.71
N GLY A 32 4.70 21.74 15.28
CA GLY A 32 5.71 21.04 14.48
C GLY A 32 6.36 19.89 15.25
N LEU A 33 6.64 20.09 16.54
CA LEU A 33 7.09 19.01 17.43
C LEU A 33 6.05 17.90 17.54
N CYS A 34 4.78 18.24 17.83
CA CYS A 34 3.70 17.27 17.91
C CYS A 34 3.50 16.49 16.59
N ALA A 35 3.67 17.17 15.44
CA ALA A 35 3.60 16.52 14.13
C ALA A 35 4.73 15.50 13.94
N LYS A 36 5.97 15.85 14.33
CA LYS A 36 7.14 14.96 14.23
C LYS A 36 7.04 13.76 15.17
N THR A 37 6.55 13.98 16.39
CA THR A 37 6.40 12.92 17.40
C THR A 37 5.10 12.13 17.27
N ASN A 38 4.28 12.42 16.25
CA ASN A 38 2.98 11.80 16.02
C ASN A 38 2.04 11.79 17.23
N ILE A 39 2.06 12.86 18.04
CA ILE A 39 1.16 12.98 19.19
C ILE A 39 -0.25 13.35 18.71
N TYR A 40 -1.22 12.54 19.15
CA TYR A 40 -2.64 12.73 18.85
C TYR A 40 -3.38 13.41 20.00
N PHE A 41 -4.34 14.27 19.65
CA PHE A 41 -5.22 14.94 20.60
C PHE A 41 -6.68 14.73 20.23
N SER A 42 -7.48 14.23 21.17
CA SER A 42 -8.91 13.98 20.95
C SER A 42 -9.76 15.27 20.83
N SER A 43 -9.21 16.43 21.20
CA SER A 43 -9.91 17.71 21.06
C SER A 43 -8.94 18.88 20.99
N ILE A 44 -9.40 19.97 20.37
CA ILE A 44 -8.65 21.24 20.33
C ILE A 44 -8.36 21.80 21.72
N SER A 45 -9.21 21.50 22.69
CA SER A 45 -9.01 21.88 24.09
C SER A 45 -7.79 21.19 24.71
N LYS A 46 -7.60 19.88 24.43
CA LYS A 46 -6.43 19.14 24.93
C LYS A 46 -5.15 19.59 24.24
N LEU A 47 -5.21 19.82 22.93
CA LEU A 47 -4.10 20.40 22.16
C LEU A 47 -3.69 21.78 22.71
N ALA A 48 -4.66 22.67 22.95
CA ALA A 48 -4.39 23.99 23.51
C ALA A 48 -3.75 23.91 24.91
N ASN A 49 -4.22 23.00 25.77
CA ASN A 49 -3.60 22.77 27.08
C ASN A 49 -2.15 22.31 26.97
N HIS A 50 -1.86 21.36 26.08
CA HIS A 50 -0.51 20.86 25.85
C HIS A 50 0.43 21.97 25.40
N ILE A 51 -0.01 22.80 24.45
CA ILE A 51 0.78 23.95 23.96
C ILE A 51 1.02 24.98 25.06
N VAL A 52 0.00 25.27 25.88
CA VAL A 52 0.14 26.18 27.02
C VAL A 52 1.20 25.69 28.00
N VAL A 53 1.15 24.40 28.37
CA VAL A 53 2.16 23.81 29.25
C VAL A 53 3.55 23.97 28.64
N HIS A 54 3.74 23.55 27.39
CA HIS A 54 5.05 23.60 26.75
C HIS A 54 5.61 25.03 26.61
N ILE A 55 4.77 26.00 26.24
CA ILE A 55 5.20 27.40 26.12
C ILE A 55 5.49 28.00 27.50
N ASN A 56 4.64 27.77 28.50
CA ASN A 56 4.85 28.33 29.83
C ASN A 56 6.06 27.71 30.53
N THR A 57 6.30 26.41 30.36
CA THR A 57 7.52 25.76 30.87
C THR A 57 8.76 26.37 30.23
N ALA A 58 8.75 26.66 28.93
CA ALA A 58 9.87 27.33 28.28
C ALA A 58 10.08 28.77 28.79
N ILE A 59 9.01 29.51 29.07
CA ILE A 59 9.07 30.87 29.64
C ILE A 59 9.62 30.86 31.08
N GLU A 60 9.31 29.82 31.85
CA GLU A 60 9.74 29.67 33.25
C GLU A 60 11.21 29.22 33.40
N GLN A 61 11.87 28.83 32.31
CA GLN A 61 13.28 28.50 32.32
C GLN A 61 14.13 29.74 32.59
N SER A 62 15.12 29.59 33.48
CA SER A 62 16.01 30.67 33.94
C SER A 62 16.83 31.34 32.83
N PHE A 63 16.99 30.70 31.67
CA PHE A 63 17.72 31.22 30.51
C PHE A 63 16.83 31.54 29.32
N TYR A 64 15.57 31.88 29.56
CA TYR A 64 14.62 32.16 28.49
C TYR A 64 14.99 33.41 27.68
N ASP A 65 15.11 33.24 26.36
CA ASP A 65 15.55 34.25 25.39
C ASP A 65 14.41 35.18 24.89
N GLY A 66 13.18 34.98 25.37
CA GLY A 66 12.03 35.77 24.94
C GLY A 66 11.36 35.29 23.64
N ARG A 67 11.77 34.14 23.08
CA ARG A 67 11.34 33.66 21.75
C ARG A 67 9.82 33.49 21.55
N TYR A 68 9.07 33.20 22.61
CA TYR A 68 7.61 33.02 22.62
C TYR A 68 6.84 34.16 23.30
N GLY A 69 7.53 35.27 23.57
CA GLY A 69 7.01 36.38 24.37
C GLY A 69 7.23 36.15 25.87
N GLY A 70 7.57 37.20 26.61
CA GLY A 70 7.95 37.14 28.03
C GLY A 70 6.82 36.87 29.03
N LYS A 71 5.58 36.64 28.57
CA LYS A 71 4.41 36.51 29.44
C LYS A 71 3.73 35.17 29.23
N ARG A 72 3.41 34.50 30.34
CA ARG A 72 2.60 33.27 30.36
C ARG A 72 1.34 33.43 29.52
N ILE A 73 0.95 32.33 28.90
CA ILE A 73 -0.25 32.22 28.07
C ILE A 73 -1.24 31.27 28.74
N SER A 74 -2.53 31.55 28.60
CA SER A 74 -3.59 30.67 29.08
C SER A 74 -4.28 29.98 27.91
N LYS A 75 -4.97 28.88 28.22
CA LYS A 75 -5.82 28.15 27.26
C LYS A 75 -6.86 29.07 26.62
N SER A 76 -7.48 29.95 27.42
CA SER A 76 -8.50 30.87 26.92
C SER A 76 -7.91 31.88 25.93
N THR A 77 -6.67 32.34 26.12
CA THR A 77 -5.98 33.21 25.17
C THR A 77 -5.78 32.52 23.82
N LEU A 78 -5.38 31.24 23.81
CA LEU A 78 -5.22 30.48 22.56
C LEU A 78 -6.55 30.26 21.82
N LEU A 79 -7.63 29.99 22.55
CA LEU A 79 -8.92 29.66 21.95
C LEU A 79 -9.74 30.89 21.53
N ARG A 80 -9.56 32.03 22.20
CA ARG A 80 -10.28 33.29 21.87
C ARG A 80 -9.61 34.08 20.76
N ASN A 81 -8.29 34.01 20.64
CA ASN A 81 -7.58 34.70 19.56
C ASN A 81 -7.72 33.90 18.25
N GLU A 82 -8.31 34.53 17.24
CA GLU A 82 -8.62 33.86 15.98
C GLU A 82 -7.39 33.38 15.22
N ALA A 83 -6.29 34.14 15.25
CA ALA A 83 -5.05 33.78 14.57
C ALA A 83 -4.46 32.49 15.15
N TYR A 84 -4.45 32.34 16.48
CA TYR A 84 -4.01 31.12 17.14
C TYR A 84 -4.97 29.96 16.90
N ARG A 85 -6.28 30.22 16.98
CA ARG A 85 -7.30 29.21 16.73
C ARG A 85 -7.22 28.64 15.31
N ARG A 86 -6.90 29.46 14.30
CA ARG A 86 -6.65 29.00 12.92
C ARG A 86 -5.50 28.00 12.85
N LEU A 87 -4.38 28.27 13.53
CA LEU A 87 -3.24 27.34 13.58
C LEU A 87 -3.60 26.00 14.24
N LEU A 88 -4.33 26.04 15.36
CA LEU A 88 -4.79 24.84 16.05
C LEU A 88 -5.76 24.02 15.19
N ASN A 89 -6.70 24.69 14.53
CA ASN A 89 -7.65 24.03 13.63
C ASN A 89 -6.94 23.40 12.44
N ALA A 90 -5.96 24.07 11.83
CA ALA A 90 -5.20 23.53 10.70
C ALA A 90 -4.50 22.22 11.08
N TYR A 91 -3.87 22.15 12.25
CA TYR A 91 -3.25 20.92 12.75
C TYR A 91 -4.27 19.79 12.95
N MET A 92 -5.41 20.10 13.58
CA MET A 92 -6.47 19.12 13.82
C MET A 92 -7.12 18.62 12.52
N MET A 93 -7.29 19.48 11.51
CA MET A 93 -7.89 19.12 10.23
C MET A 93 -6.94 18.30 9.35
N GLY A 94 -5.66 18.67 9.27
CA GLY A 94 -4.67 17.91 8.52
C GLY A 94 -4.50 16.47 9.03
N LYS A 95 -4.66 16.23 10.33
CA LYS A 95 -4.65 14.88 10.90
C LYS A 95 -5.97 14.12 10.68
N LYS A 96 -7.12 14.79 10.71
CA LYS A 96 -8.42 14.16 10.37
C LYS A 96 -8.47 13.64 8.93
N GLU A 97 -7.81 14.32 8.00
CA GLU A 97 -7.69 13.83 6.62
C GLU A 97 -6.84 12.57 6.52
N ILE A 98 -5.75 12.49 7.29
CA ILE A 98 -4.90 11.30 7.37
C ILE A 98 -5.67 10.12 7.97
N GLU A 99 -6.44 10.32 9.04
CA GLU A 99 -7.30 9.27 9.63
C GLU A 99 -8.38 8.79 8.66
N LYS A 100 -9.03 9.71 7.94
CA LYS A 100 -10.02 9.36 6.90
C LYS A 100 -9.39 8.56 5.76
N ASN A 101 -8.17 8.89 5.37
CA ASN A 101 -7.47 8.16 4.31
C ASN A 101 -7.02 6.77 4.78
N ALA A 102 -6.54 6.64 6.02
CA ALA A 102 -6.16 5.35 6.60
C ALA A 102 -7.36 4.41 6.75
N SER A 103 -8.47 4.91 7.29
CA SER A 103 -9.73 4.16 7.39
C SER A 103 -10.30 3.77 6.01
N LYS A 104 -10.22 4.67 5.02
CA LYS A 104 -10.61 4.37 3.64
C LYS A 104 -9.72 3.29 3.02
N ALA A 105 -8.41 3.33 3.24
CA ALA A 105 -7.48 2.31 2.79
C ALA A 105 -7.76 0.95 3.43
N GLN A 106 -8.02 0.91 4.74
CA GLN A 106 -8.40 -0.32 5.45
C GLN A 106 -9.72 -0.88 4.93
N LEU A 107 -10.70 -0.03 4.64
CA LEU A 107 -11.97 -0.45 4.05
C LEU A 107 -11.80 -1.01 2.63
N PHE A 108 -10.90 -0.46 1.81
CA PHE A 108 -10.57 -1.02 0.51
C PHE A 108 -9.85 -2.37 0.63
N ALA A 109 -8.93 -2.52 1.58
CA ALA A 109 -8.26 -3.79 1.86
C ALA A 109 -9.29 -4.88 2.26
N LEU A 110 -10.18 -4.57 3.20
CA LEU A 110 -11.25 -5.50 3.64
C LEU A 110 -12.24 -5.84 2.52
N LYS A 111 -12.50 -4.90 1.59
CA LYS A 111 -13.34 -5.17 0.41
C LYS A 111 -12.62 -6.09 -0.58
N SER A 112 -11.32 -5.91 -0.78
CA SER A 112 -10.50 -6.78 -1.62
C SER A 112 -10.44 -8.20 -1.06
N GLU A 113 -10.20 -8.34 0.25
CA GLU A 113 -10.16 -9.62 0.93
C GLU A 113 -11.52 -10.34 0.87
N ASN A 114 -12.62 -9.60 1.07
CA ASN A 114 -13.97 -10.17 0.89
C ASN A 114 -14.23 -10.64 -0.55
N ALA A 115 -13.74 -9.91 -1.55
CA ALA A 115 -13.89 -10.32 -2.95
C ALA A 115 -13.11 -11.63 -3.21
N GLU A 116 -11.88 -11.72 -2.74
CA GLU A 116 -11.07 -12.93 -2.85
C GLU A 116 -11.70 -14.13 -2.13
N LEU A 117 -12.24 -13.93 -0.93
CA LEU A 117 -12.95 -14.97 -0.19
C LEU A 117 -14.21 -15.44 -0.93
N LYS A 118 -14.99 -14.52 -1.51
CA LYS A 118 -16.15 -14.87 -2.34
C LYS A 118 -15.76 -15.67 -3.57
N ASP A 119 -14.68 -15.27 -4.25
CA ASP A 119 -14.18 -16.01 -5.41
C ASP A 119 -13.71 -17.41 -5.04
N ARG A 120 -13.02 -17.58 -3.91
CA ARG A 120 -12.65 -18.90 -3.37
C ARG A 120 -13.88 -19.75 -3.03
N LEU A 121 -14.89 -19.14 -2.43
CA LEU A 121 -16.12 -19.84 -2.06
C LEU A 121 -16.87 -20.31 -3.30
N ASN A 122 -17.02 -19.45 -4.31
CA ASN A 122 -17.62 -19.83 -5.60
C ASN A 122 -16.86 -20.98 -6.30
N ARG A 123 -15.52 -20.96 -6.27
CA ARG A 123 -14.70 -22.06 -6.83
C ARG A 123 -14.91 -23.37 -6.07
N LEU A 124 -15.02 -23.30 -4.74
CA LEU A 124 -15.29 -24.48 -3.90
C LEU A 124 -16.70 -25.02 -4.13
N GLU A 125 -17.70 -24.16 -4.24
CA GLU A 125 -19.08 -24.56 -4.58
C GLU A 125 -19.15 -25.24 -5.95
N GLN A 126 -18.45 -24.69 -6.96
CA GLN A 126 -18.34 -25.33 -8.27
C GLN A 126 -17.66 -26.71 -8.18
N HIS A 127 -16.59 -26.83 -7.39
CA HIS A 127 -15.92 -28.10 -7.17
C HIS A 127 -16.83 -29.15 -6.51
N ILE A 128 -17.61 -28.75 -5.51
CA ILE A 128 -18.58 -29.63 -4.82
C ILE A 128 -19.64 -30.11 -5.82
N LEU A 129 -20.23 -29.19 -6.59
CA LEU A 129 -21.23 -29.52 -7.62
C LEU A 129 -20.68 -30.46 -8.70
N THR A 130 -19.42 -30.29 -9.11
CA THR A 130 -18.78 -31.23 -10.04
C THR A 130 -18.47 -32.59 -9.39
N SER A 131 -18.20 -32.64 -8.09
CA SER A 131 -17.92 -33.88 -7.37
C SER A 131 -19.17 -34.72 -7.10
N GLU A 132 -20.32 -34.08 -6.88
CA GLU A 132 -21.60 -34.77 -6.68
C GLU A 132 -22.14 -35.37 -7.97
N ASN A 133 -21.84 -34.77 -9.13
CA ASN A 133 -22.22 -35.29 -10.46
C ASN A 133 -21.34 -36.46 -10.95
N CYS A 134 -20.30 -36.87 -10.21
CA CYS A 134 -19.44 -38.02 -10.54
C CYS A 134 -19.87 -39.34 -9.87
N ALA A 135 -21.01 -39.37 -9.15
CA ALA A 135 -21.43 -40.55 -8.38
C ALA A 135 -22.25 -41.61 -9.18
N GLU A 136 -22.64 -41.33 -10.42
CA GLU A 136 -23.44 -42.25 -11.25
C GLU A 136 -22.68 -42.69 -12.51
N VAL A 137 -21.67 -43.55 -12.36
CA VAL A 137 -21.22 -44.41 -13.48
C VAL A 137 -20.94 -45.82 -12.95
N ASP A 138 -21.61 -46.76 -13.60
CA ASP A 138 -21.75 -48.18 -13.32
C ASP A 138 -20.46 -48.93 -12.91
N THR A 139 -20.66 -49.89 -12.01
CA THR A 139 -19.68 -50.79 -11.38
C THR A 139 -19.18 -51.92 -12.28
N ILE A 140 -19.10 -51.74 -13.60
CA ILE A 140 -18.64 -52.77 -14.53
C ILE A 140 -17.46 -52.21 -15.35
N GLY A 141 -16.27 -52.14 -14.73
CA GLY A 141 -15.04 -51.67 -15.40
C GLY A 141 -14.04 -50.89 -14.54
N ARG A 142 -14.24 -50.81 -13.21
CA ARG A 142 -13.47 -49.95 -12.30
C ARG A 142 -11.95 -50.17 -12.35
N ASP A 143 -11.46 -51.39 -12.55
CA ASP A 143 -10.01 -51.61 -12.46
C ASP A 143 -9.21 -51.00 -13.63
N SER A 144 -9.78 -50.96 -14.84
CA SER A 144 -9.13 -50.35 -16.02
C SER A 144 -9.23 -48.81 -16.05
N LEU A 145 -10.33 -48.25 -15.52
CA LEU A 145 -10.52 -46.81 -15.39
C LEU A 145 -9.69 -46.22 -14.25
N VAL A 146 -9.58 -46.92 -13.12
CA VAL A 146 -8.76 -46.49 -11.98
C VAL A 146 -7.27 -46.49 -12.34
N GLU A 147 -6.79 -47.42 -13.17
CA GLU A 147 -5.42 -47.37 -13.69
C GLU A 147 -5.19 -46.20 -14.64
N LYS A 148 -6.14 -45.88 -15.52
CA LYS A 148 -6.06 -44.71 -16.42
C LYS A 148 -6.14 -43.38 -15.68
N GLU A 149 -6.98 -43.27 -14.66
CA GLU A 149 -7.08 -42.08 -13.82
C GLU A 149 -5.82 -41.90 -12.98
N LYS A 150 -5.30 -42.97 -12.36
CA LYS A 150 -4.02 -42.91 -11.63
C LYS A 150 -2.87 -42.53 -12.55
N LEU A 151 -2.87 -43.01 -13.80
CA LEU A 151 -1.88 -42.61 -14.81
C LEU A 151 -2.03 -41.13 -15.19
N ALA A 152 -3.25 -40.63 -15.36
CA ALA A 152 -3.53 -39.23 -15.65
C ALA A 152 -3.12 -38.30 -14.49
N TYR A 153 -3.41 -38.67 -13.24
CA TYR A 153 -2.95 -37.94 -12.06
C TYR A 153 -1.43 -37.98 -11.92
N SER A 154 -0.79 -39.11 -12.20
CA SER A 154 0.67 -39.22 -12.19
C SER A 154 1.30 -38.31 -13.26
N HIS A 155 0.71 -38.25 -14.45
CA HIS A 155 1.14 -37.34 -15.51
C HIS A 155 0.98 -35.86 -15.12
N LEU A 156 -0.14 -35.49 -14.46
CA LEU A 156 -0.36 -34.13 -13.95
C LEU A 156 0.66 -33.75 -12.87
N ILE A 157 0.95 -34.65 -11.93
CA ILE A 157 1.96 -34.42 -10.88
C ILE A 157 3.35 -34.24 -11.50
N ILE A 158 3.73 -35.10 -12.45
CA ILE A 158 5.01 -35.00 -13.17
C ILE A 158 5.11 -33.67 -13.90
N ARG A 159 4.05 -33.26 -14.61
CA ARG A 159 4.01 -31.97 -15.30
C ARG A 159 4.11 -30.78 -14.35
N ALA A 160 3.42 -30.80 -13.23
CA ALA A 160 3.48 -29.74 -12.22
C ALA A 160 4.87 -29.63 -11.58
N LEU A 161 5.55 -30.76 -11.32
CA LEU A 161 6.93 -30.77 -10.84
C LEU A 161 7.90 -30.21 -11.88
N ILE A 162 7.66 -30.48 -13.16
CA ILE A 162 8.46 -29.94 -14.28
C ILE A 162 8.24 -28.43 -14.43
N GLU A 163 7.00 -27.95 -14.39
CA GLU A 163 6.67 -26.51 -14.44
C GLU A 163 7.26 -25.75 -13.23
N ALA A 164 7.29 -26.37 -12.04
CA ALA A 164 7.92 -25.81 -10.85
C ALA A 164 9.47 -25.88 -10.87
N SER A 165 10.07 -26.57 -11.84
CA SER A 165 11.52 -26.74 -11.94
C SER A 165 12.23 -25.69 -12.82
N ASP A 166 11.56 -24.57 -13.13
CA ASP A 166 12.11 -23.43 -13.89
C ASP A 166 12.88 -23.86 -15.16
N GLU A 167 12.27 -24.73 -15.97
CA GLU A 167 12.82 -25.26 -17.23
C GLU A 167 14.09 -26.13 -17.12
N LEU A 168 14.40 -26.70 -15.95
CA LEU A 168 15.48 -27.68 -15.79
C LEU A 168 15.16 -29.05 -16.39
N PHE A 169 13.88 -29.37 -16.55
CA PHE A 169 13.41 -30.59 -17.20
C PHE A 169 12.35 -30.26 -18.24
N LYS A 170 12.30 -31.01 -19.34
CA LYS A 170 11.24 -30.90 -20.36
C LYS A 170 10.74 -32.29 -20.74
N ILE A 171 9.44 -32.39 -21.00
CA ILE A 171 8.84 -33.61 -21.58
C ILE A 171 8.96 -33.50 -23.10
N VAL A 172 9.67 -34.44 -23.72
CA VAL A 172 9.76 -34.59 -25.18
C VAL A 172 9.23 -35.98 -25.52
N ASP A 173 8.15 -35.99 -26.30
CA ASP A 173 7.33 -37.18 -26.56
C ASP A 173 6.92 -37.87 -25.25
N ASP A 174 7.42 -39.08 -25.01
CA ASP A 174 7.14 -39.89 -23.81
C ASP A 174 8.30 -39.94 -22.80
N THR A 175 9.29 -39.04 -22.91
CA THR A 175 10.49 -39.06 -22.06
C THR A 175 10.73 -37.73 -21.35
N ILE A 176 11.18 -37.80 -20.08
CA ILE A 176 11.61 -36.63 -19.30
C ILE A 176 13.09 -36.41 -19.58
N VAL A 177 13.43 -35.25 -20.15
CA VAL A 177 14.79 -34.86 -20.51
C VAL A 177 15.29 -33.78 -19.56
N ASP A 178 16.47 -33.99 -18.99
CA ASP A 178 17.19 -32.97 -18.21
C ASP A 178 17.79 -31.92 -19.16
N THR A 179 17.23 -30.70 -19.12
CA THR A 179 17.65 -29.57 -19.93
C THR A 179 18.74 -28.73 -19.27
N SER A 180 19.09 -28.99 -18.00
CA SER A 180 20.20 -28.32 -17.31
C SER A 180 21.57 -28.60 -17.94
N ARG A 181 21.71 -29.74 -18.62
CA ARG A 181 22.90 -30.14 -19.39
C ARG A 181 22.81 -29.84 -20.89
N ALA A 182 21.68 -29.33 -21.38
CA ALA A 182 21.42 -29.08 -22.79
C ALA A 182 21.90 -27.70 -23.27
N SER A 183 22.88 -27.10 -22.59
CA SER A 183 23.66 -25.99 -23.15
C SER A 183 24.43 -26.53 -24.35
N SER A 184 23.88 -26.32 -25.56
CA SER A 184 24.60 -25.89 -26.78
C SER A 184 24.01 -26.38 -28.12
N ARG A 185 22.87 -27.09 -28.21
CA ARG A 185 22.43 -27.56 -29.55
C ARG A 185 20.96 -27.61 -29.94
N ALA A 186 20.01 -27.20 -29.12
CA ALA A 186 18.60 -27.13 -29.55
C ALA A 186 18.01 -25.75 -29.26
N MET A 187 18.34 -24.80 -30.14
CA MET A 187 17.55 -23.60 -30.35
C MET A 187 16.21 -24.09 -30.93
N LEU A 188 15.16 -24.19 -30.13
CA LEU A 188 13.80 -24.45 -30.63
C LEU A 188 13.35 -23.18 -31.35
N VAL A 189 13.61 -23.13 -32.66
CA VAL A 189 13.14 -22.08 -33.54
C VAL A 189 11.65 -22.29 -33.76
N ASP A 190 10.87 -21.24 -33.51
CA ASP A 190 9.44 -21.17 -33.76
C ASP A 190 9.11 -21.58 -35.22
N GLU A 191 8.16 -22.51 -35.37
CA GLU A 191 7.71 -23.05 -36.65
C GLU A 191 7.19 -21.95 -37.60
N GLY A 192 6.62 -20.88 -37.02
CA GLY A 192 6.20 -19.69 -37.77
C GLY A 192 7.35 -18.91 -38.40
N VAL A 193 8.54 -18.92 -37.77
CA VAL A 193 9.76 -18.28 -38.26
C VAL A 193 10.39 -19.12 -39.37
N MET A 194 10.37 -20.45 -39.25
CA MET A 194 10.89 -21.38 -40.26
C MET A 194 10.11 -21.33 -41.58
N LYS A 195 8.77 -21.19 -41.51
CA LYS A 195 7.90 -21.02 -42.69
C LYS A 195 8.09 -19.66 -43.38
N LYS A 196 8.25 -18.57 -42.61
CA LYS A 196 8.53 -17.23 -43.17
C LYS A 196 9.91 -17.10 -43.80
N ALA A 197 10.90 -17.84 -43.28
CA ALA A 197 12.26 -17.84 -43.79
C ALA A 197 12.47 -18.79 -44.99
N GLY A 198 11.43 -19.51 -45.44
CA GLY A 198 11.47 -20.32 -46.65
C GLY A 198 12.20 -21.66 -46.52
N PHE A 199 12.48 -22.12 -45.30
CA PHE A 199 13.20 -23.37 -45.05
C PHE A 199 12.32 -24.63 -45.03
N MET A 200 10.99 -24.48 -45.10
CA MET A 200 10.04 -25.58 -45.25
C MET A 200 9.11 -25.30 -46.43
N THR A 201 9.15 -26.15 -47.46
CA THR A 201 8.19 -26.12 -48.58
C THR A 201 6.85 -26.71 -48.17
N GLN A 202 5.77 -26.22 -48.78
CA GLN A 202 4.38 -26.60 -48.50
C GLN A 202 4.14 -28.12 -48.64
N ASP A 203 3.45 -28.68 -47.64
CA ASP A 203 2.73 -29.96 -47.56
C ASP A 203 3.11 -31.09 -48.54
N PRO A 204 3.78 -32.18 -48.08
CA PRO A 204 3.94 -33.40 -48.87
C PRO A 204 2.64 -34.22 -49.04
N CYS A 205 1.50 -33.79 -48.46
CA CYS A 205 0.25 -34.56 -48.47
C CYS A 205 -0.73 -34.18 -49.59
N LYS A 206 -0.33 -33.44 -50.63
CA LYS A 206 -1.19 -33.15 -51.80
C LYS A 206 -0.73 -33.77 -53.13
N GLU A 207 0.33 -34.57 -53.18
CA GLU A 207 0.77 -35.24 -54.41
C GLU A 207 0.36 -36.73 -54.52
N LEU A 208 -0.51 -37.23 -53.65
CA LEU A 208 -1.05 -38.60 -53.76
C LEU A 208 -2.51 -38.68 -54.26
N GLU A 209 -3.08 -37.56 -54.70
CA GLU A 209 -4.34 -37.54 -55.45
C GLU A 209 -4.19 -36.73 -56.75
N ALA A 210 -3.46 -37.30 -57.72
CA ALA A 210 -3.54 -36.97 -59.15
C ALA A 210 -3.20 -38.21 -59.98
#